data_AF-A0A7S2ZRJ1-F1
#
_entry.id   AF-A0A7S2ZRJ1-F1
#
_cell.length_a   1.000
_cell.length_b   1.000
_cell.length_c   1.000
_cell.angle_alpha   90.00
_cell.angle_beta   90.00
_cell.angle_gamma   90.00
#
_symmetry.space_group_name_H-M   'P 1'
#
loop_
_entity.id
_entity.type
_entity.pdbx_description
1 polymer ?
#
loop_
_entity_poly.entity_id
_entity_poly.type
_entity_poly.pdbx_seq_one_letter_code
_entity_poly.pdbx_strand_id
1 'polypeptide(L)'
;MGFSGRGNGFRGGWKGIRRGGGRGRGRGYGFKSSRRLAHSSWGSDEPVQAENADPKTSTTERKSLDRRKEMDFQDSNSGVEVLSAGSRPRLGWLYNMASVTVLDSISEKLVQGADLFFIGSDGADFRATAVMRPYLYLSALEDKVGELETSLLKLYPELIACCTVTYLEDLDAPNHLSMREGRPYLKVESWTMKESNDLRQMLIPFQRKNQASKKKLGVADAAELEYRAGLDLLDDIREYDVSPLNRIAIGTRRTP
;
A
#
# COMPACT_ATOMS: atom_id res chain seq x y z
N MET A 1 -50.96 -29.22 -66.47
CA MET A 1 -51.66 -28.96 -65.20
C MET A 1 -51.13 -27.66 -64.64
N GLY A 2 -51.89 -26.58 -64.77
CA GLY A 2 -51.59 -25.32 -64.07
C GLY A 2 -52.20 -25.34 -62.66
N PHE A 3 -51.71 -24.47 -61.78
CA PHE A 3 -52.52 -23.39 -61.21
C PHE A 3 -51.62 -22.40 -60.44
N SER A 4 -51.92 -21.14 -60.68
CA SER A 4 -51.41 -19.88 -60.13
C SER A 4 -51.98 -19.53 -58.75
N GLY A 5 -51.36 -18.56 -58.05
CA GLY A 5 -52.01 -17.69 -57.06
C GLY A 5 -51.01 -16.88 -56.22
N ARG A 6 -50.75 -15.59 -56.53
CA ARG A 6 -51.32 -14.37 -55.89
C ARG A 6 -51.09 -14.36 -54.36
N GLY A 7 -50.38 -13.42 -53.72
CA GLY A 7 -50.27 -11.97 -53.92
C GLY A 7 -51.15 -11.24 -52.90
N ASN A 8 -50.57 -10.51 -51.94
CA ASN A 8 -50.99 -9.15 -51.55
C ASN A 8 -50.17 -8.61 -50.37
N GLY A 9 -49.66 -7.39 -50.54
CA GLY A 9 -49.25 -6.53 -49.44
C GLY A 9 -50.43 -5.76 -48.86
N PHE A 10 -50.22 -5.16 -47.69
CA PHE A 10 -51.05 -4.06 -47.19
C PHE A 10 -50.15 -2.98 -46.59
N ARG A 11 -50.18 -1.82 -47.25
CA ARG A 11 -49.87 -0.51 -46.67
C ARG A 11 -51.09 -0.05 -45.88
N GLY A 12 -50.86 0.72 -44.82
CA GLY A 12 -51.91 1.45 -44.13
C GLY A 12 -51.36 2.26 -42.95
N GLY A 13 -50.79 3.44 -43.23
CA GLY A 13 -50.77 4.50 -42.23
C GLY A 13 -52.13 5.20 -42.21
N TRP A 14 -52.51 5.81 -41.08
CA TRP A 14 -53.43 6.95 -40.99
C TRP A 14 -53.10 7.79 -39.75
N LYS A 15 -53.15 9.11 -39.94
CA LYS A 15 -53.00 10.21 -38.97
C LYS A 15 -54.23 10.30 -38.05
N GLY A 16 -54.07 10.88 -36.86
CA GLY A 16 -55.20 11.38 -36.08
C GLY A 16 -54.86 11.94 -34.69
N ILE A 17 -54.72 13.26 -34.62
CA ILE A 17 -54.59 14.11 -33.41
C ILE A 17 -55.83 14.03 -32.52
N ARG A 18 -55.69 14.02 -31.17
CA ARG A 18 -56.48 14.86 -30.23
C ARG A 18 -55.76 15.09 -28.88
N ARG A 19 -55.75 16.37 -28.49
CA ARG A 19 -55.53 16.92 -27.14
C ARG A 19 -56.48 16.29 -26.11
N GLY A 20 -55.96 16.03 -24.92
CA GLY A 20 -56.74 15.81 -23.70
C GLY A 20 -55.87 16.06 -22.48
N GLY A 21 -56.13 17.14 -21.75
CA GLY A 21 -55.42 17.51 -20.53
C GLY A 21 -55.73 16.55 -19.37
N GLY A 22 -54.73 16.27 -18.56
CA GLY A 22 -54.85 15.51 -17.32
C GLY A 22 -53.79 15.98 -16.33
N ARG A 23 -54.24 16.71 -15.31
CA ARG A 23 -53.43 17.17 -14.17
C ARG A 23 -52.96 15.94 -13.37
N GLY A 24 -51.65 15.72 -13.28
CA GLY A 24 -51.04 14.70 -12.43
C GLY A 24 -49.95 15.31 -11.56
N ARG A 25 -50.21 15.40 -10.25
CA ARG A 25 -49.30 15.89 -9.21
C ARG A 25 -48.11 14.94 -9.06
N GLY A 26 -46.90 15.42 -9.34
CA GLY A 26 -45.64 14.73 -9.05
C GLY A 26 -44.77 15.59 -8.13
N ARG A 27 -44.50 15.07 -6.92
CA ARG A 27 -43.71 15.70 -5.86
C ARG A 27 -42.27 15.96 -6.32
N GLY A 28 -41.89 17.24 -6.41
CA GLY A 28 -40.50 17.65 -6.57
C GLY A 28 -39.75 17.56 -5.25
N TYR A 29 -38.70 16.73 -5.20
CA TYR A 29 -37.65 16.84 -4.20
C TYR A 29 -36.75 18.03 -4.58
N GLY A 30 -36.70 19.01 -3.68
CA GLY A 30 -36.00 20.27 -3.89
C GLY A 30 -34.48 20.11 -3.88
N PHE A 31 -33.86 20.42 -5.02
CA PHE A 31 -32.43 20.69 -5.12
C PHE A 31 -32.19 22.12 -4.64
N LYS A 32 -31.82 22.31 -3.37
CA LYS A 32 -31.40 23.62 -2.86
C LYS A 32 -29.95 23.87 -3.25
N SER A 33 -29.78 24.63 -4.33
CA SER A 33 -28.55 25.39 -4.54
C SER A 33 -28.43 26.44 -3.43
N SER A 34 -27.35 26.42 -2.67
CA SER A 34 -26.89 27.61 -1.96
C SER A 34 -25.41 27.79 -2.20
N ARG A 35 -25.13 28.59 -3.23
CA ARG A 35 -23.93 29.42 -3.28
C ARG A 35 -23.91 30.28 -2.02
N ARG A 36 -22.87 30.16 -1.20
CA ARG A 36 -22.40 31.26 -0.37
C ARG A 36 -20.90 31.40 -0.58
N LEU A 37 -20.57 32.43 -1.34
CA LEU A 37 -19.25 33.05 -1.37
C LEU A 37 -19.00 33.61 0.03
N ALA A 38 -18.05 33.05 0.76
CA ALA A 38 -17.49 33.66 1.96
C ALA A 38 -16.15 34.27 1.60
N HIS A 39 -16.05 35.55 1.89
CA HIS A 39 -14.91 36.44 1.67
C HIS A 39 -13.71 35.97 2.50
N SER A 40 -12.53 36.03 1.88
CA SER A 40 -11.23 35.94 2.53
C SER A 40 -11.00 37.14 3.45
N SER A 41 -10.66 36.88 4.71
CA SER A 41 -9.93 37.83 5.55
C SER A 41 -8.66 37.14 6.04
N TRP A 42 -7.54 37.79 5.80
CA TRP A 42 -6.20 37.40 6.17
C TRP A 42 -5.98 37.55 7.69
N GLY A 43 -5.14 36.68 8.26
CA GLY A 43 -4.42 36.94 9.52
C GLY A 43 -4.84 36.06 10.71
N SER A 44 -4.10 34.98 10.95
CA SER A 44 -3.09 34.88 12.03
C SER A 44 -2.60 33.43 12.14
N ASP A 45 -1.31 33.23 11.91
CA ASP A 45 -0.62 31.95 12.12
C ASP A 45 -0.60 31.63 13.62
N GLU A 46 -1.44 30.68 14.06
CA GLU A 46 -1.23 29.96 15.30
C GLU A 46 -0.55 28.62 15.01
N PRO A 47 0.47 28.23 15.77
CA PRO A 47 1.16 26.97 15.57
C PRO A 47 0.22 25.81 15.91
N VAL A 48 -0.07 24.97 14.91
CA VAL A 48 -0.80 23.71 15.08
C VAL A 48 0.05 22.80 15.96
N GLN A 49 -0.29 22.71 17.24
CA GLN A 49 0.25 21.69 18.13
C GLN A 49 -0.25 20.33 17.64
N ALA A 50 0.69 19.51 17.16
CA ALA A 50 0.45 18.14 16.74
C ALA A 50 0.28 17.25 17.98
N GLU A 51 -0.91 17.25 18.57
CA GLU A 51 -1.32 16.26 19.56
C GLU A 51 -2.68 15.69 19.17
N ASN A 52 -2.70 14.80 18.19
CA ASN A 52 -3.85 13.96 17.91
C ASN A 52 -3.36 12.56 17.48
N ALA A 53 -2.74 11.85 18.42
CA ALA A 53 -2.58 10.40 18.27
C ALA A 53 -3.93 9.74 18.53
N ASP A 54 -4.46 9.00 17.55
CA ASP A 54 -5.70 8.25 17.69
C ASP A 54 -5.63 7.33 18.94
N PRO A 55 -6.62 7.36 19.85
CA PRO A 55 -6.59 6.60 21.10
C PRO A 55 -6.51 5.07 20.88
N LYS A 56 -6.90 4.61 19.68
CA LYS A 56 -6.81 3.20 19.27
C LYS A 56 -5.38 2.74 19.03
N THR A 57 -4.54 3.59 18.44
CA THR A 57 -3.13 3.29 18.12
C THR A 57 -2.32 3.10 19.39
N SER A 58 -2.47 4.01 20.36
CA SER A 58 -1.79 3.91 21.66
C SER A 58 -2.20 2.66 22.47
N THR A 59 -3.43 2.16 22.28
CA THR A 59 -3.89 0.94 22.95
C THR A 59 -3.25 -0.30 22.34
N THR A 60 -3.11 -0.35 21.01
CA THR A 60 -2.45 -1.46 20.32
C THR A 60 -0.94 -1.50 20.57
N GLU A 61 -0.31 -0.34 20.67
CA GLU A 61 1.12 -0.24 20.99
C GLU A 61 1.41 -0.76 22.40
N ARG A 62 0.64 -0.31 23.40
CA ARG A 62 0.74 -0.81 24.78
C ARG A 62 0.64 -2.32 24.86
N LYS A 63 -0.38 -2.91 24.20
CA LYS A 63 -0.54 -4.38 24.14
C LYS A 63 0.67 -5.08 23.52
N SER A 64 1.29 -4.48 22.50
CA SER A 64 2.46 -5.04 21.84
C SER A 64 3.69 -5.01 22.76
N LEU A 65 3.86 -3.92 23.52
CA LEU A 65 4.93 -3.78 24.51
C LEU A 65 4.74 -4.71 25.71
N ASP A 66 3.52 -4.84 26.22
CA ASP A 66 3.21 -5.76 27.32
C ASP A 66 3.48 -7.21 26.91
N ARG A 67 3.10 -7.58 25.68
CA ARG A 67 3.43 -8.89 25.10
C ARG A 67 4.95 -9.08 24.97
N ARG A 68 5.71 -8.04 24.61
CA ARG A 68 7.18 -8.12 24.55
C ARG A 68 7.79 -8.42 25.91
N LYS A 69 7.37 -7.69 26.95
CA LYS A 69 7.84 -7.90 28.33
C LYS A 69 7.58 -9.33 28.81
N GLU A 70 6.40 -9.86 28.50
CA GLU A 70 6.04 -11.24 28.85
C GLU A 70 6.94 -12.26 28.14
N MET A 71 7.22 -12.08 26.84
CA MET A 71 8.15 -12.95 26.11
C MET A 71 9.57 -12.87 26.70
N ASP A 72 10.05 -11.67 27.00
CA ASP A 72 11.39 -11.48 27.58
C ASP A 72 11.52 -12.12 28.96
N PHE A 73 10.44 -12.08 29.76
CA PHE A 73 10.36 -12.78 31.04
C PHE A 73 10.41 -14.30 30.87
N GLN A 74 9.66 -14.85 29.91
CA GLN A 74 9.66 -16.29 29.62
C GLN A 74 11.02 -16.77 29.11
N ASP A 75 11.64 -16.01 28.20
CA ASP A 75 12.97 -16.32 27.67
C ASP A 75 14.02 -16.34 28.80
N SER A 76 13.98 -15.34 29.69
CA SER A 76 14.86 -15.27 30.86
C SER A 76 14.67 -16.48 31.79
N ASN A 77 13.42 -16.87 32.04
CA ASN A 77 13.11 -18.05 32.87
C ASN A 77 13.53 -19.37 32.21
N SER A 78 13.61 -19.42 30.89
CA SER A 78 14.12 -20.57 30.13
C SER A 78 15.66 -20.64 30.06
N GLY A 79 16.36 -19.63 30.56
CA GLY A 79 17.82 -19.55 30.56
C GLY A 79 18.42 -18.88 29.31
N VAL A 80 17.60 -18.24 28.47
CA VAL A 80 18.06 -17.50 27.29
C VAL A 80 18.34 -16.04 27.68
N GLU A 81 19.59 -15.62 27.54
CA GLU A 81 20.00 -14.24 27.84
C GLU A 81 19.64 -13.29 26.68
N VAL A 82 19.05 -12.13 26.99
CA VAL A 82 18.79 -11.10 25.97
C VAL A 82 20.03 -10.22 25.79
N LEU A 83 20.66 -10.34 24.62
CA LEU A 83 21.78 -9.47 24.24
C LEU A 83 21.26 -8.06 23.91
N SER A 84 21.66 -7.10 24.73
CA SER A 84 21.36 -5.68 24.51
C SER A 84 22.24 -5.07 23.43
N ALA A 85 21.74 -4.05 22.73
CA ALA A 85 22.53 -3.27 21.78
C ALA A 85 23.80 -2.71 22.45
N GLY A 86 24.96 -2.84 21.80
CA GLY A 86 26.25 -2.40 22.34
C GLY A 86 26.95 -3.40 23.27
N SER A 87 26.34 -4.56 23.54
CA SER A 87 27.02 -5.66 24.23
C SER A 87 28.22 -6.17 23.42
N ARG A 88 29.18 -6.81 24.11
CA ARG A 88 30.33 -7.42 23.42
C ARG A 88 29.83 -8.48 22.41
N PRO A 89 30.43 -8.57 21.21
CA PRO A 89 30.09 -9.62 20.26
C PRO A 89 30.24 -11.00 20.91
N ARG A 90 29.23 -11.87 20.73
CA ARG A 90 29.24 -13.25 21.19
C ARG A 90 29.11 -14.20 20.00
N LEU A 91 29.85 -15.30 20.07
CA LEU A 91 29.79 -16.36 19.08
C LEU A 91 28.77 -17.42 19.50
N GLY A 92 27.86 -17.76 18.61
CA GLY A 92 26.88 -18.81 18.80
C GLY A 92 26.29 -19.32 17.49
N TRP A 93 25.57 -20.44 17.56
CA TRP A 93 24.91 -21.08 16.42
C TRP A 93 23.42 -20.78 16.45
N LEU A 94 22.92 -20.15 15.39
CA LEU A 94 21.51 -19.82 15.23
C LEU A 94 20.68 -21.11 15.13
N TYR A 95 19.71 -21.29 16.02
CA TYR A 95 18.82 -22.46 15.99
C TYR A 95 17.34 -22.09 15.76
N ASN A 96 16.93 -20.86 16.08
CA ASN A 96 15.56 -20.41 15.87
C ASN A 96 15.46 -18.92 15.55
N MET A 97 14.37 -18.52 14.90
CA MET A 97 14.03 -17.12 14.63
C MET A 97 12.54 -16.87 14.86
N ALA A 98 12.19 -15.76 15.49
CA ALA A 98 10.80 -15.37 15.74
C ALA A 98 10.56 -13.90 15.36
N SER A 99 9.43 -13.64 14.69
CA SER A 99 9.06 -12.29 14.27
C SER A 99 8.53 -11.49 15.45
N VAL A 100 9.05 -10.29 15.67
CA VAL A 100 8.70 -9.43 16.81
C VAL A 100 8.53 -7.98 16.40
N THR A 101 7.94 -7.20 17.30
CA THR A 101 7.81 -5.75 17.16
C THR A 101 8.46 -5.11 18.39
N VAL A 102 9.39 -4.20 18.16
CA VAL A 102 10.19 -3.55 19.21
C VAL A 102 10.08 -2.05 19.11
N LEU A 103 10.23 -1.36 20.23
CA LEU A 103 10.31 0.10 20.25
C LEU A 103 11.71 0.51 19.79
N ASP A 104 11.80 1.29 18.72
CA ASP A 104 13.06 1.86 18.28
C ASP A 104 13.43 3.06 19.16
N SER A 105 14.67 3.08 19.66
CA SER A 105 15.15 4.10 20.59
C SER A 105 15.32 5.48 19.96
N ILE A 106 15.46 5.55 18.63
CA ILE A 106 15.69 6.82 17.92
C ILE A 106 14.36 7.41 17.45
N SER A 107 13.52 6.62 16.79
CA SER A 107 12.25 7.11 16.24
C SER A 107 11.10 7.11 17.25
N GLU A 108 11.27 6.45 18.42
CA GLU A 108 10.21 6.19 19.41
C GLU A 108 8.97 5.49 18.81
N LYS A 109 9.13 4.85 17.64
CA LYS A 109 8.07 4.10 16.96
C LYS A 109 8.25 2.60 17.16
N LEU A 110 7.15 1.87 17.06
CA LEU A 110 7.21 0.43 16.97
C LEU A 110 7.73 0.01 15.59
N VAL A 111 8.79 -0.79 15.57
CA VAL A 111 9.45 -1.27 14.36
C VAL A 111 9.41 -2.79 14.32
N GLN A 112 9.27 -3.34 13.12
CA GLN A 112 9.38 -4.76 12.89
C GLN A 112 10.80 -5.27 13.19
N GLY A 113 10.91 -6.49 13.67
CA GLY A 113 12.19 -7.16 13.82
C GLY A 113 12.05 -8.67 13.85
N ALA A 114 13.17 -9.34 13.99
CA ALA A 114 13.24 -10.75 14.34
C ALA A 114 14.16 -10.94 15.52
N ASP A 115 13.70 -11.73 16.48
CA ASP A 115 14.58 -12.34 17.44
C ASP A 115 15.28 -13.54 16.83
N LEU A 116 16.57 -13.60 17.07
CA LEU A 116 17.48 -14.64 16.62
C LEU A 116 17.99 -15.35 17.86
N PHE A 117 17.70 -16.63 18.00
CA PHE A 117 18.07 -17.44 19.16
C PHE A 117 19.30 -18.30 18.83
N PHE A 118 20.31 -18.24 19.68
CA PHE A 118 21.61 -18.87 19.49
C PHE A 118 21.96 -19.79 20.64
N ILE A 119 22.61 -20.90 20.29
CA ILE A 119 23.36 -21.71 21.24
C ILE A 119 24.73 -21.08 21.40
N GLY A 120 25.10 -20.69 22.63
CA GLY A 120 26.37 -20.01 22.90
C GLY A 120 27.58 -20.94 22.89
N SER A 121 28.71 -20.45 22.39
CA SER A 121 30.00 -21.18 22.46
C SER A 121 30.56 -21.33 23.87
N ASP A 122 30.10 -20.50 24.80
CA ASP A 122 30.39 -20.55 26.23
C ASP A 122 29.39 -21.42 27.02
N GLY A 123 28.43 -22.06 26.33
CA GLY A 123 27.41 -22.90 26.93
C GLY A 123 26.20 -22.13 27.46
N ALA A 124 26.14 -20.81 27.29
CA ALA A 124 24.99 -20.00 27.65
C ALA A 124 24.23 -19.55 26.39
N ASP A 125 22.98 -20.00 26.27
CA ASP A 125 22.11 -19.61 25.17
C ASP A 125 21.73 -18.14 25.27
N PHE A 126 21.64 -17.49 24.12
CA PHE A 126 21.34 -16.07 24.06
C PHE A 126 20.49 -15.73 22.84
N ARG A 127 19.82 -14.59 22.91
CA ARG A 127 19.00 -14.07 21.83
C ARG A 127 19.40 -12.64 21.50
N ALA A 128 19.47 -12.32 20.22
CA ALA A 128 19.67 -10.97 19.72
C ALA A 128 18.50 -10.57 18.82
N THR A 129 18.11 -9.30 18.86
CA THR A 129 17.03 -8.78 18.02
C THR A 129 17.59 -8.01 16.82
N ALA A 130 17.27 -8.47 15.62
CA ALA A 130 17.55 -7.76 14.37
C ALA A 130 16.33 -6.91 13.97
N VAL A 131 16.50 -5.60 13.97
CA VAL A 131 15.45 -4.65 13.53
C VAL A 131 15.45 -4.55 12.01
N MET A 132 14.25 -4.47 11.41
CA MET A 132 14.11 -4.21 9.99
C MET A 132 12.89 -3.34 9.71
N ARG A 133 12.91 -2.61 8.59
CA ARG A 133 11.69 -2.00 8.05
C ARG A 133 11.12 -2.88 6.94
N PRO A 134 9.86 -3.35 7.05
CA PRO A 134 9.19 -4.03 5.95
C PRO A 134 9.09 -3.10 4.75
N TYR A 135 9.26 -3.65 3.56
CA TYR A 135 9.19 -2.88 2.33
C TYR A 135 8.46 -3.64 1.22
N LEU A 136 7.92 -2.88 0.27
CA LEU A 136 7.40 -3.36 -0.99
C LEU A 136 7.85 -2.42 -2.12
N TYR A 137 7.74 -2.89 -3.35
CA TYR A 137 8.11 -2.10 -4.53
C TYR A 137 6.87 -1.75 -5.34
N LEU A 138 6.79 -0.49 -5.75
CA LEU A 138 5.73 0.02 -6.62
C LEU A 138 6.33 0.44 -7.96
N SER A 139 5.70 0.03 -9.06
CA SER A 139 5.99 0.60 -10.38
C SER A 139 4.93 1.63 -10.74
N ALA A 140 5.36 2.68 -11.43
CA ALA A 140 4.47 3.70 -11.97
C ALA A 140 4.34 3.53 -13.48
N LEU A 141 3.19 3.95 -14.01
CA LEU A 141 3.00 4.16 -15.44
C LEU A 141 3.91 5.31 -15.92
N GLU A 142 4.45 5.18 -17.14
CA GLU A 142 5.18 6.24 -17.84
C GLU A 142 6.42 6.79 -17.12
N ASP A 143 7.07 5.97 -16.28
CA ASP A 143 8.24 6.37 -15.48
C ASP A 143 7.96 7.58 -14.54
N LYS A 144 6.69 7.85 -14.23
CA LYS A 144 6.24 8.94 -13.31
C LYS A 144 6.36 8.55 -11.83
N VAL A 145 7.45 7.89 -11.46
CA VAL A 145 7.66 7.34 -10.12
C VAL A 145 7.70 8.43 -9.04
N GLY A 146 8.26 9.60 -9.35
CA GLY A 146 8.30 10.74 -8.41
C GLY A 146 6.94 11.40 -8.13
N GLU A 147 6.01 11.38 -9.10
CA GLU A 147 4.65 11.88 -8.89
C GLU A 147 3.85 10.91 -8.01
N LEU A 148 4.02 9.60 -8.25
CA LEU A 148 3.46 8.56 -7.41
C LEU A 148 3.97 8.67 -5.96
N GLU A 149 5.28 8.86 -5.77
CA GLU A 149 5.91 9.09 -4.47
C GLU A 149 5.29 10.28 -3.73
N THR A 150 5.22 11.43 -4.40
CA THR A 150 4.64 12.67 -3.83
C THR A 150 3.20 12.43 -3.37
N SER A 151 2.44 11.69 -4.17
CA SER A 151 1.03 11.40 -3.88
C SER A 151 0.86 10.41 -2.73
N LEU A 152 1.73 9.41 -2.62
CA LEU A 152 1.74 8.46 -1.50
C LEU A 152 2.07 9.17 -0.18
N LEU A 153 3.11 9.98 -0.16
CA LEU A 153 3.52 10.72 1.04
C LEU A 153 2.44 11.72 1.49
N LYS A 154 1.68 12.29 0.55
CA LYS A 154 0.55 13.17 0.86
C LYS A 154 -0.67 12.41 1.42
N LEU A 155 -0.96 11.22 0.91
CA LEU A 155 -2.17 10.47 1.27
C LEU A 155 -1.99 9.56 2.48
N TYR A 156 -0.80 8.99 2.67
CA TYR A 156 -0.52 7.98 3.68
C TYR A 156 0.76 8.25 4.49
N PRO A 157 0.99 9.48 5.01
CA PRO A 157 2.21 9.80 5.74
C PRO A 157 2.42 8.91 6.97
N GLU A 158 1.34 8.48 7.62
CA GLU A 158 1.40 7.67 8.85
C GLU A 158 1.83 6.21 8.63
N LEU A 159 1.68 5.69 7.40
CA LEU A 159 2.00 4.29 7.07
C LEU A 159 3.40 4.12 6.47
N ILE A 160 4.06 5.24 6.16
CA ILE A 160 5.31 5.27 5.41
C ILE A 160 6.42 5.75 6.34
N ALA A 161 7.45 4.93 6.48
CA ALA A 161 8.68 5.28 7.16
C ALA A 161 9.65 6.00 6.22
N CYS A 162 9.80 5.49 5.00
CA CYS A 162 10.69 6.04 4.00
C CYS A 162 10.24 5.64 2.60
N CYS A 163 10.42 6.53 1.63
CA CYS A 163 10.29 6.24 0.20
C CYS A 163 11.64 6.46 -0.47
N THR A 164 12.02 5.58 -1.40
CA THR A 164 13.26 5.72 -2.16
C THR A 164 13.08 5.14 -3.55
N VAL A 165 13.55 5.86 -4.56
CA VAL A 165 13.58 5.34 -5.94
C VAL A 165 14.76 4.38 -6.09
N THR A 166 14.49 3.17 -6.56
CA THR A 166 15.46 2.10 -6.77
C THR A 166 15.29 1.50 -8.15
N TYR A 167 16.39 1.16 -8.82
CA TYR A 167 16.34 0.50 -10.11
C TYR A 167 16.47 -1.01 -9.95
N LEU A 168 15.52 -1.76 -10.52
CA LEU A 168 15.46 -3.22 -10.43
C LEU A 168 15.30 -3.85 -11.80
N GLU A 169 15.90 -5.02 -12.01
CA GLU A 169 15.70 -5.80 -13.23
C GLU A 169 14.29 -6.39 -13.25
N ASP A 170 13.56 -6.14 -14.34
CA ASP A 170 12.23 -6.69 -14.59
C ASP A 170 12.30 -7.60 -15.82
N LEU A 171 12.42 -8.91 -15.59
CA LEU A 171 12.56 -9.91 -16.67
C LEU A 171 11.28 -10.08 -17.50
N ASP A 172 10.13 -9.61 -17.00
CA ASP A 172 8.86 -9.64 -17.75
C ASP A 172 8.79 -8.49 -18.78
N ALA A 173 9.69 -7.51 -18.69
CA ALA A 173 9.74 -6.38 -19.60
C ALA A 173 10.11 -6.83 -21.03
N PRO A 174 9.43 -6.34 -22.10
CA PRO A 174 9.75 -6.71 -23.48
C PRO A 174 11.17 -6.33 -23.91
N ASN A 175 11.82 -5.41 -23.19
CA ASN A 175 13.16 -4.89 -23.44
C ASN A 175 14.16 -5.18 -22.30
N HIS A 176 13.90 -6.17 -21.44
CA HIS A 176 14.73 -6.44 -20.24
C HIS A 176 16.20 -6.74 -20.54
N LEU A 177 16.51 -7.39 -21.69
CA LEU A 177 17.88 -7.69 -22.09
C LEU A 177 18.67 -6.45 -22.55
N SER A 178 17.98 -5.41 -22.99
CA SER A 178 18.60 -4.19 -23.55
C SER A 178 18.75 -3.10 -22.50
N MET A 179 18.08 -3.21 -21.35
CA MET A 179 17.98 -2.17 -20.35
C MET A 179 18.95 -2.43 -19.19
N ARG A 180 20.21 -2.02 -19.41
CA ARG A 180 21.34 -2.30 -18.50
C ARG A 180 21.14 -1.82 -17.06
N GLU A 181 20.34 -0.77 -16.85
CA GLU A 181 20.14 -0.15 -15.53
C GLU A 181 18.87 -0.67 -14.81
N GLY A 182 18.02 -1.46 -15.47
CA GLY A 182 16.74 -1.91 -14.91
C GLY A 182 15.63 -0.84 -14.98
N ARG A 183 14.45 -1.15 -14.43
CA ARG A 183 13.28 -0.25 -14.37
C ARG A 183 13.27 0.52 -13.05
N PRO A 184 12.79 1.78 -13.05
CA PRO A 184 12.61 2.53 -11.82
C PRO A 184 11.42 1.97 -11.03
N TYR A 185 11.66 1.62 -9.77
CA TYR A 185 10.66 1.24 -8.79
C TYR A 185 10.73 2.17 -7.59
N LEU A 186 9.59 2.46 -6.98
CA LEU A 186 9.53 3.11 -5.68
C LEU A 186 9.57 2.03 -4.58
N LYS A 187 10.66 2.00 -3.82
CA LYS A 187 10.75 1.23 -2.58
C LYS A 187 10.03 2.00 -1.48
N VAL A 188 8.96 1.42 -0.95
CA VAL A 188 8.21 2.00 0.17
C VAL A 188 8.48 1.17 1.41
N GLU A 189 9.08 1.79 2.42
CA GLU A 189 9.36 1.19 3.73
C GLU A 189 8.28 1.62 4.74
N SER A 190 7.81 0.70 5.57
CA SER A 190 6.91 0.95 6.70
C SER A 190 7.60 0.63 8.03
N TRP A 191 7.02 1.03 9.17
CA TRP A 191 7.60 0.71 10.48
C TRP A 191 7.23 -0.71 10.89
N THR A 192 5.97 -1.10 10.72
CA THR A 192 5.47 -2.43 11.08
C THR A 192 4.96 -3.23 9.88
N MET A 193 4.90 -4.57 10.02
CA MET A 193 4.31 -5.41 8.97
C MET A 193 2.80 -5.17 8.81
N LYS A 194 2.14 -4.68 9.87
CA LYS A 194 0.73 -4.29 9.83
C LYS A 194 0.52 -3.09 8.91
N GLU A 195 1.28 -2.00 9.12
CA GLU A 195 1.22 -0.81 8.26
C GLU A 195 1.51 -1.13 6.79
N SER A 196 2.50 -1.98 6.53
CA SER A 196 2.82 -2.42 5.16
C SER A 196 1.65 -3.15 4.51
N ASN A 197 0.96 -4.02 5.25
CA ASN A 197 -0.23 -4.72 4.76
C ASN A 197 -1.43 -3.77 4.59
N ASP A 198 -1.61 -2.81 5.49
CA ASP A 198 -2.67 -1.81 5.40
C ASP A 198 -2.46 -0.94 4.14
N LEU A 199 -1.23 -0.47 3.90
CA LEU A 199 -0.85 0.25 2.69
C LEU A 199 -1.13 -0.58 1.43
N ARG A 200 -0.72 -1.85 1.42
CA ARG A 200 -1.01 -2.78 0.31
C ARG A 200 -2.51 -2.87 0.03
N GLN A 201 -3.35 -3.03 1.06
CA GLN A 201 -4.80 -3.13 0.89
C GLN A 201 -5.39 -1.86 0.26
N MET A 202 -4.86 -0.69 0.61
CA MET A 202 -5.27 0.59 0.02
C MET A 202 -4.85 0.74 -1.45
N LEU A 203 -3.73 0.14 -1.85
CA LEU A 203 -3.17 0.24 -3.21
C LEU A 203 -3.74 -0.77 -4.20
N ILE A 204 -4.10 -1.98 -3.75
CA ILE A 204 -4.64 -3.06 -4.61
C ILE A 204 -5.80 -2.61 -5.53
N PRO A 205 -6.78 -1.80 -5.09
CA PRO A 205 -7.87 -1.34 -5.96
C PRO A 205 -7.37 -0.56 -7.19
N PHE A 206 -6.38 0.32 -7.00
CA PHE A 206 -5.80 1.13 -8.08
C PHE A 206 -5.04 0.26 -9.07
N GLN A 207 -4.20 -0.66 -8.58
CA GLN A 207 -3.50 -1.66 -9.39
C GLN A 207 -4.48 -2.48 -10.22
N ARG A 208 -5.55 -3.02 -9.60
CA ARG A 208 -6.56 -3.84 -10.29
C ARG A 208 -7.31 -3.07 -11.36
N LYS A 209 -7.68 -1.82 -11.09
CA LYS A 209 -8.31 -0.92 -12.07
C LYS A 209 -7.41 -0.73 -13.29
N ASN A 210 -6.14 -0.43 -13.07
CA ASN A 210 -5.18 -0.18 -14.15
C ASN A 210 -4.87 -1.43 -14.97
N GLN A 211 -4.69 -2.58 -14.33
CA GLN A 211 -4.52 -3.86 -15.02
C GLN A 211 -5.75 -4.25 -15.85
N ALA A 212 -6.97 -3.98 -15.35
CA ALA A 212 -8.19 -4.24 -16.11
C ALA A 212 -8.31 -3.33 -17.34
N SER A 213 -7.94 -2.04 -17.23
CA SER A 213 -7.90 -1.12 -18.37
C SER A 213 -6.89 -1.56 -19.42
N LYS A 214 -5.68 -1.96 -19.00
CA LYS A 214 -4.60 -2.47 -19.88
C LYS A 214 -4.98 -3.74 -20.65
N LYS A 215 -5.87 -4.57 -20.10
CA LYS A 215 -6.38 -5.78 -20.79
C LYS A 215 -7.50 -5.46 -21.78
N LYS A 216 -8.33 -4.45 -21.50
CA LYS A 216 -9.47 -4.07 -22.36
C LYS A 216 -9.04 -3.22 -23.54
N LEU A 217 -8.12 -2.28 -23.32
CA LEU A 217 -7.51 -1.46 -24.36
C LEU A 217 -6.13 -2.07 -24.63
N GLY A 218 -5.97 -2.76 -25.75
CA GLY A 218 -4.67 -3.23 -26.19
C GLY A 218 -3.76 -2.01 -26.40
N VAL A 219 -2.86 -1.78 -25.45
CA VAL A 219 -2.12 -0.51 -25.29
C VAL A 219 -3.10 0.66 -25.10
N ALA A 220 -3.21 1.16 -23.87
CA ALA A 220 -4.04 2.34 -23.60
C ALA A 220 -3.62 3.48 -24.53
N ASP A 221 -4.60 4.17 -25.12
CA ASP A 221 -4.37 5.36 -25.94
C ASP A 221 -3.50 6.32 -25.12
N ALA A 222 -2.37 6.77 -25.67
CA ALA A 222 -1.38 7.58 -24.94
C ALA A 222 -2.01 8.82 -24.27
N ALA A 223 -3.09 9.36 -24.87
CA ALA A 223 -3.85 10.48 -24.33
C ALA A 223 -4.63 10.16 -23.04
N GLU A 224 -5.07 8.92 -22.81
CA GLU A 224 -5.75 8.54 -21.56
C GLU A 224 -4.75 8.38 -20.41
N LEU A 225 -3.53 7.94 -20.71
CA LEU A 225 -2.46 7.78 -19.74
C LEU A 225 -1.88 9.14 -19.30
N GLU A 226 -1.80 10.09 -20.22
CA GLU A 226 -1.27 11.44 -19.95
C GLU A 226 -2.07 12.18 -18.86
N TYR A 227 -3.38 11.92 -18.75
CA TYR A 227 -4.26 12.56 -17.76
C TYR A 227 -4.29 11.85 -16.39
N ARG A 228 -3.62 10.69 -16.25
CA ARG A 228 -3.57 9.99 -14.96
C ARG A 228 -2.62 10.71 -14.02
N ALA A 229 -3.04 10.81 -12.77
CA ALA A 229 -2.29 11.49 -11.72
C ALA A 229 -2.43 10.75 -10.39
N GLY A 230 -1.45 10.95 -9.52
CA GLY A 230 -1.41 10.37 -8.18
C GLY A 230 -1.49 8.85 -8.14
N LEU A 231 -2.41 8.26 -7.35
CA LEU A 231 -2.48 6.80 -7.19
C LEU A 231 -2.96 6.06 -8.44
N ASP A 232 -3.62 6.75 -9.38
CA ASP A 232 -3.99 6.18 -10.67
C ASP A 232 -2.77 5.93 -11.57
N LEU A 233 -1.56 6.39 -11.18
CA LEU A 233 -0.30 6.06 -11.83
C LEU A 233 0.26 4.68 -11.45
N LEU A 234 -0.30 4.00 -10.43
CA LEU A 234 0.21 2.71 -9.97
C LEU A 234 0.01 1.61 -11.03
N ASP A 235 1.09 1.03 -11.58
CA ASP A 235 1.00 -0.09 -12.54
C ASP A 235 1.00 -1.44 -11.81
N ASP A 236 2.01 -1.66 -10.95
CA ASP A 236 2.21 -2.94 -10.28
C ASP A 236 2.78 -2.80 -8.85
N ILE A 237 2.51 -3.81 -8.03
CA ILE A 237 3.02 -3.94 -6.66
C ILE A 237 3.81 -5.24 -6.61
N ARG A 238 5.11 -5.16 -6.27
CA ARG A 238 6.04 -6.29 -6.22
C ARG A 238 6.53 -6.52 -4.78
N GLU A 239 6.90 -7.76 -4.51
CA GLU A 239 7.40 -8.22 -3.21
C GLU A 239 6.55 -7.71 -2.03
N TYR A 240 5.25 -7.92 -2.04
CA TYR A 240 4.38 -7.49 -0.94
C TYR A 240 4.02 -8.63 0.03
N ASP A 241 4.34 -9.87 -0.34
CA ASP A 241 3.95 -11.12 0.34
C ASP A 241 5.13 -11.86 0.98
N VAL A 242 6.33 -11.26 0.97
CA VAL A 242 7.50 -11.84 1.62
C VAL A 242 7.39 -11.63 3.14
N SER A 243 7.50 -12.73 3.89
CA SER A 243 7.45 -12.70 5.36
C SER A 243 8.63 -11.91 5.96
N PRO A 244 8.44 -11.26 7.13
CA PRO A 244 9.52 -10.51 7.78
C PRO A 244 10.78 -11.35 8.02
N LEU A 245 10.62 -12.60 8.45
CA LEU A 245 11.73 -13.52 8.71
C LEU A 245 12.54 -13.82 7.44
N ASN A 246 11.86 -14.10 6.32
CA ASN A 246 12.53 -14.37 5.06
C ASN A 246 13.30 -13.14 4.57
N ARG A 247 12.72 -11.95 4.73
CA ARG A 247 13.42 -10.70 4.35
C ARG A 247 14.66 -10.45 5.19
N ILE A 248 14.62 -10.72 6.49
CA ILE A 248 15.81 -10.59 7.35
C ILE A 248 16.87 -11.60 6.92
N ALA A 249 16.50 -12.86 6.74
CA ALA A 249 17.43 -13.91 6.36
C ALA A 249 18.12 -13.67 5.00
N ILE A 250 17.41 -13.06 4.05
CA ILE A 250 17.93 -12.72 2.71
C ILE A 250 18.70 -11.39 2.74
N GLY A 251 18.14 -10.38 3.43
CA GLY A 251 18.63 -9.00 3.43
C GLY A 251 19.93 -8.80 4.21
N THR A 252 20.14 -9.55 5.30
CA THR A 252 21.36 -9.42 6.12
C THR A 252 22.64 -9.89 5.43
N ARG A 253 22.53 -10.61 4.30
CA ARG A 253 23.70 -11.03 3.52
C ARG A 253 24.27 -9.95 2.59
N ARG A 254 23.64 -8.77 2.51
CA ARG A 254 23.98 -7.73 1.52
C ARG A 254 24.72 -6.51 2.06
N THR A 255 25.11 -6.48 3.34
CA THR A 255 26.04 -5.46 3.82
C THR A 255 27.49 -5.94 3.56
N PRO A 256 28.29 -5.21 2.76
CA PRO A 256 29.72 -5.49 2.64
C PRO A 256 30.47 -5.28 3.96
#